data_AF-A0AAV5SV53-F1
#
_entry.id   AF-A0AAV5SV53-F1
#
_cell.length_a   1.000
_cell.length_b   1.000
_cell.length_c   1.000
_cell.angle_alpha   90.00
_cell.angle_beta   90.00
_cell.angle_gamma   90.00
#
_symmetry.space_group_name_H-M   'P 1'
#
loop_
_entity.id
_entity.type
_entity.pdbx_description
1 polymer ?
#
loop_
_entity_poly.entity_id
_entity_poly.type
_entity_poly.pdbx_seq_one_letter_code
_entity_poly.pdbx_strand_id
1 'polypeptide(L)'
;SSPLLDDEKLLSVSAPAAFASRLGKVPRWTRKPPVQADRRVSYEHMLVRYGSWSNVRGQVLAYTALIFIAFIYKSHSDFVHFTEFMPMIKEGKHIHCCCETRARKWLFIKMNQQFNVDRFLDISKHLFGLVFSITCPLWERYIGRHAALLVTVLTGMFCSILLIFSLPTDVLQLVHVMLNLCSAFTGLISMVNISEMLPYHLRFLSVAIFTFATTLEDAIATLHFFFGFKVESPLLDIFSEPF
;
A
#
# COMPACT_ATOMS: atom_id res chain seq x y z
N SER A 1 -37.76 -19.31 -26.42
CA SER A 1 -38.69 -18.17 -26.30
C SER A 1 -39.43 -18.31 -24.98
N SER A 2 -38.87 -17.71 -23.93
CA SER A 2 -39.42 -17.74 -22.57
C SER A 2 -39.98 -16.35 -22.27
N PRO A 3 -41.27 -16.20 -21.95
CA PRO A 3 -41.84 -14.89 -21.72
C PRO A 3 -41.50 -14.41 -20.30
N LEU A 4 -40.95 -13.20 -20.25
CA LEU A 4 -41.15 -12.24 -19.16
C LEU A 4 -42.65 -12.10 -18.88
N LEU A 5 -43.04 -12.11 -17.61
CA LEU A 5 -44.30 -11.52 -17.15
C LEU A 5 -44.18 -11.13 -15.68
N ASP A 6 -44.07 -9.82 -15.47
CA ASP A 6 -44.86 -9.02 -14.52
C ASP A 6 -44.83 -9.38 -13.02
N ASP A 7 -43.71 -9.10 -12.35
CA ASP A 7 -43.64 -8.99 -10.88
C ASP A 7 -43.95 -7.57 -10.36
N GLU A 8 -44.38 -6.64 -11.22
CA GLU A 8 -44.66 -5.24 -10.85
C GLU A 8 -46.09 -4.97 -10.35
N LYS A 9 -46.87 -6.02 -10.02
CA LYS A 9 -48.30 -5.87 -9.66
C LYS A 9 -48.72 -6.47 -8.32
N LEU A 10 -47.85 -6.44 -7.32
CA LEU A 10 -48.21 -6.76 -5.93
C LEU A 10 -47.94 -5.62 -4.93
N LEU A 11 -47.96 -4.38 -5.42
CA LEU A 11 -48.03 -3.14 -4.63
C LEU A 11 -49.44 -2.55 -4.67
N SER A 12 -50.45 -3.23 -4.11
CA SER A 12 -51.69 -2.59 -3.65
C SER A 12 -52.64 -3.58 -2.97
N VAL A 13 -52.32 -4.03 -1.76
CA VAL A 13 -53.36 -4.47 -0.83
C VAL A 13 -53.04 -3.89 0.53
N SER A 14 -53.77 -2.84 0.89
CA SER A 14 -53.94 -2.34 2.25
C SER A 14 -54.52 -3.46 3.11
N ALA A 15 -53.64 -4.24 3.73
CA ALA A 15 -54.06 -5.21 4.73
C ALA A 15 -54.56 -4.45 5.99
N PRO A 16 -55.77 -4.75 6.50
CA PRO A 16 -56.33 -4.07 7.65
C PRO A 16 -55.51 -4.39 8.91
N ALA A 17 -55.17 -3.35 9.67
CA ALA A 17 -54.38 -3.37 10.90
C ALA A 17 -54.94 -4.24 12.04
N ALA A 18 -56.02 -4.98 11.82
CA ALA A 18 -56.69 -5.78 12.83
C ALA A 18 -56.16 -7.23 12.98
N PHE A 19 -55.48 -7.79 11.97
CA PHE A 19 -55.08 -9.21 12.00
C PHE A 19 -53.70 -9.48 12.63
N ALA A 20 -52.88 -8.45 12.87
CA ALA A 20 -51.56 -8.59 13.48
C ALA A 20 -51.59 -8.74 15.01
N SER A 21 -52.76 -8.64 15.64
CA SER A 21 -52.92 -8.63 17.11
C SER A 21 -52.96 -10.03 17.76
N ARG A 22 -53.00 -11.12 16.98
CA ARG A 22 -53.17 -12.50 17.49
C ARG A 22 -52.00 -13.46 17.23
N LEU A 23 -50.94 -13.04 16.56
CA LEU A 23 -49.71 -13.83 16.51
C LEU A 23 -48.88 -13.50 17.76
N GLY A 24 -48.83 -14.47 18.67
CA GLY A 24 -48.17 -14.37 19.98
C GLY A 24 -46.80 -13.70 19.90
N LYS A 25 -46.49 -12.92 20.94
CA LYS A 25 -45.21 -12.23 21.13
C LYS A 25 -44.08 -13.25 21.04
N VAL A 26 -43.51 -13.39 19.85
CA VAL A 26 -42.25 -14.10 19.64
C VAL A 26 -41.20 -13.39 20.51
N PRO A 27 -40.51 -14.10 21.42
CA PRO A 27 -39.53 -13.47 22.31
C PRO A 27 -38.49 -12.71 21.50
N ARG A 28 -38.12 -11.49 21.94
CA ARG A 28 -37.22 -10.57 21.23
C ARG A 28 -35.87 -11.19 20.84
N TRP A 29 -35.48 -12.27 21.51
CA TRP A 29 -34.23 -13.02 21.36
C TRP A 29 -34.21 -14.01 20.19
N THR A 30 -35.37 -14.36 19.60
CA THR A 30 -35.43 -15.23 18.39
C THR A 30 -35.45 -14.44 17.08
N ARG A 31 -35.43 -13.10 17.12
CA ARG A 31 -35.11 -12.32 15.91
C ARG A 31 -33.64 -12.52 15.59
N LYS A 32 -33.34 -13.29 14.54
CA LYS A 32 -32.07 -13.17 13.83
C LYS A 32 -31.86 -11.68 13.56
N PRO A 33 -30.70 -11.10 13.91
CA PRO A 33 -30.44 -9.69 13.62
C PRO A 33 -30.61 -9.48 12.12
N PRO A 34 -31.15 -8.34 11.66
CA PRO A 34 -31.41 -8.10 10.25
C PRO A 34 -30.08 -7.79 9.54
N VAL A 35 -29.19 -8.77 9.44
CA VAL A 35 -27.87 -8.66 8.81
C VAL A 35 -27.98 -8.14 7.36
N GLN A 36 -29.12 -8.39 6.70
CA GLN A 36 -29.37 -7.88 5.35
C GLN A 36 -29.85 -6.42 5.31
N ALA A 37 -30.59 -5.94 6.31
CA ALA A 37 -31.06 -4.55 6.34
C ALA A 37 -29.88 -3.61 6.63
N ASP A 38 -29.03 -3.96 7.61
CA ASP A 38 -27.83 -3.16 7.95
C ASP A 38 -26.82 -3.12 6.79
N ARG A 39 -26.72 -4.21 6.02
CA ARG A 39 -25.89 -4.24 4.80
C ARG A 39 -26.44 -3.31 3.72
N ARG A 40 -27.75 -3.35 3.44
CA ARG A 40 -28.37 -2.46 2.43
C ARG A 40 -28.17 -1.00 2.78
N VAL A 41 -28.40 -0.62 4.04
CA VAL A 41 -28.19 0.75 4.53
C VAL A 41 -26.73 1.17 4.38
N SER A 42 -25.76 0.31 4.71
CA SER A 42 -24.34 0.62 4.52
C SER A 42 -23.93 0.80 3.06
N TYR A 43 -24.50 0.02 2.14
CA TYR A 43 -24.24 0.15 0.70
C TYR A 43 -24.87 1.41 0.12
N GLU A 44 -26.12 1.71 0.50
CA GLU A 44 -26.85 2.89 0.05
C GLU A 44 -26.14 4.17 0.51
N HIS A 45 -25.72 4.26 1.77
CA HIS A 45 -24.95 5.41 2.25
C HIS A 45 -23.63 5.62 1.50
N MET A 46 -22.95 4.54 1.14
CA MET A 46 -21.70 4.60 0.38
C MET A 46 -21.94 5.07 -1.07
N LEU A 47 -22.96 4.54 -1.74
CA LEU A 47 -23.32 4.93 -3.11
C LEU A 47 -23.88 6.37 -3.19
N VAL A 48 -24.53 6.86 -2.13
CA VAL A 48 -24.91 8.28 -2.02
C VAL A 48 -23.68 9.19 -1.99
N ARG A 49 -22.60 8.75 -1.33
CA ARG A 49 -21.37 9.55 -1.19
C ARG A 49 -20.45 9.48 -2.41
N TYR A 50 -20.30 8.30 -3.02
CA TYR A 50 -19.32 8.06 -4.10
C TYR A 50 -19.94 7.83 -5.48
N GLY A 51 -21.27 7.84 -5.58
CA GLY A 51 -22.01 7.69 -6.83
C GLY A 51 -22.14 6.23 -7.29
N SER A 52 -22.09 6.02 -8.61
CA SER A 52 -22.30 4.72 -9.22
C SER A 52 -21.21 3.70 -8.87
N TRP A 53 -21.55 2.41 -8.95
CA TRP A 53 -20.60 1.36 -8.57
C TRP A 53 -19.38 1.28 -9.49
N SER A 54 -19.51 1.72 -10.74
CA SER A 54 -18.40 1.85 -11.68
C SER A 54 -17.38 2.89 -11.24
N ASN A 55 -17.83 4.02 -10.71
CA ASN A 55 -16.94 5.08 -10.21
C ASN A 55 -16.09 4.58 -9.04
N VAL A 56 -16.71 3.89 -8.08
CA VAL A 56 -15.98 3.40 -6.91
C VAL A 56 -14.97 2.33 -7.30
N ARG A 57 -15.30 1.43 -8.24
CA ARG A 57 -14.33 0.48 -8.79
C ARG A 57 -13.13 1.18 -9.42
N GLY A 58 -13.38 2.23 -10.21
CA GLY A 58 -12.31 3.05 -10.80
C GLY A 58 -11.42 3.70 -9.75
N GLN A 59 -12.03 4.26 -8.68
CA GLN A 59 -11.28 4.87 -7.59
C GLN A 59 -10.46 3.85 -6.79
N VAL A 60 -11.05 2.70 -6.44
CA VAL A 60 -10.34 1.62 -5.73
C VAL A 60 -9.14 1.14 -6.56
N LEU A 61 -9.32 0.97 -7.88
CA LEU A 61 -8.21 0.60 -8.78
C LEU A 61 -7.12 1.69 -8.83
N ALA A 62 -7.50 2.96 -8.91
CA ALA A 62 -6.56 4.08 -8.93
C ALA A 62 -5.74 4.16 -7.63
N TYR A 63 -6.37 4.05 -6.45
CA TYR A 63 -5.65 4.01 -5.18
C TYR A 63 -4.79 2.76 -5.04
N THR A 64 -5.25 1.62 -5.55
CA THR A 64 -4.43 0.40 -5.57
C THR A 64 -3.17 0.59 -6.40
N ALA A 65 -3.29 1.21 -7.58
CA ALA A 65 -2.13 1.54 -8.42
C ALA A 65 -1.17 2.53 -7.72
N LEU A 66 -1.69 3.54 -7.03
CA LEU A 66 -0.87 4.47 -6.24
C LEU A 66 -0.12 3.76 -5.11
N ILE A 67 -0.76 2.78 -4.46
CA ILE A 67 -0.12 1.96 -3.44
C ILE A 67 1.07 1.20 -4.05
N PHE A 68 0.89 0.52 -5.19
CA PHE A 68 1.99 -0.16 -5.89
C PHE A 68 3.15 0.79 -6.19
N ILE A 69 2.86 1.92 -6.83
CA ILE A 69 3.88 2.92 -7.19
C ILE A 69 4.63 3.44 -5.96
N ALA A 70 3.92 3.68 -4.85
CA ALA A 70 4.53 4.15 -3.61
C ALA A 70 5.51 3.12 -3.01
N PHE A 71 5.23 1.82 -3.18
CA PHE A 71 6.05 0.74 -2.64
C PHE A 71 7.29 0.42 -3.48
N ILE A 72 7.31 0.71 -4.78
CA ILE A 72 8.50 0.46 -5.64
C ILE A 72 9.78 0.98 -4.99
N TYR A 73 9.81 2.27 -4.64
CA TYR A 73 11.00 2.89 -4.04
C TYR A 73 11.32 2.30 -2.66
N LYS A 74 10.30 2.09 -1.83
CA LYS A 74 10.46 1.53 -0.49
C LYS A 74 11.07 0.13 -0.54
N SER A 75 10.56 -0.76 -1.38
CA SER A 75 11.06 -2.13 -1.53
C SER A 75 12.51 -2.17 -2.03
N HIS A 76 12.88 -1.27 -2.94
CA HIS A 76 14.28 -1.14 -3.36
C HIS A 76 15.19 -0.66 -2.22
N SER A 77 14.77 0.37 -1.47
CA SER A 77 15.52 0.88 -0.32
C SER A 77 15.67 -0.18 0.78
N ASP A 78 14.59 -0.90 1.10
CA ASP A 78 14.58 -1.93 2.13
C ASP A 78 15.49 -3.10 1.70
N PHE A 79 15.46 -3.52 0.44
CA PHE A 79 16.33 -4.58 -0.07
C PHE A 79 17.82 -4.23 0.05
N VAL A 80 18.22 -3.01 -0.34
CA VAL A 80 19.61 -2.54 -0.20
C VAL A 80 20.04 -2.52 1.26
N HIS A 81 19.15 -2.10 2.16
CA HIS A 81 19.43 -2.12 3.59
C HIS A 81 19.59 -3.55 4.11
N PHE A 82 18.62 -4.44 3.86
CA PHE A 82 18.66 -5.82 4.36
C PHE A 82 19.85 -6.62 3.85
N THR A 83 20.28 -6.40 2.60
CA THR A 83 21.44 -7.12 2.02
C THR A 83 22.77 -6.72 2.66
N GLU A 84 22.88 -5.55 3.28
CA GLU A 84 24.06 -5.16 4.06
C GLU A 84 24.12 -5.89 5.42
N PHE A 85 22.98 -5.95 6.13
CA PHE A 85 22.90 -6.49 7.48
C PHE A 85 22.76 -8.00 7.55
N MET A 86 22.26 -8.66 6.49
CA MET A 86 22.20 -10.11 6.47
C MET A 86 23.62 -10.71 6.36
N PRO A 87 24.02 -11.58 7.31
CA PRO A 87 25.28 -12.28 7.17
C PRO A 87 25.23 -13.15 5.91
N MET A 88 26.09 -12.87 4.93
CA MET A 88 26.27 -13.78 3.80
C MET A 88 26.70 -15.15 4.35
N ILE A 89 26.00 -16.20 3.92
CA ILE A 89 26.26 -17.58 4.33
C ILE A 89 27.73 -17.90 4.02
N LYS A 90 28.51 -18.23 5.07
CA LYS A 90 29.94 -18.52 4.98
C LYS A 90 30.25 -19.97 4.57
N GLU A 91 29.25 -20.83 4.43
CA GLU A 91 29.44 -22.27 4.25
C GLU A 91 29.40 -22.69 2.77
N GLY A 92 30.56 -23.05 2.24
CA GLY A 92 30.83 -23.37 0.83
C GLY A 92 30.35 -24.74 0.34
N LYS A 93 29.12 -25.17 0.63
CA LYS A 93 28.62 -26.49 0.16
C LYS A 93 27.15 -26.52 -0.31
N HIS A 94 26.68 -25.46 -0.96
CA HIS A 94 25.41 -25.52 -1.68
C HIS A 94 25.61 -25.13 -3.14
N ILE A 95 25.13 -25.98 -4.05
CA ILE A 95 25.29 -25.90 -5.52
C ILE A 95 24.63 -24.64 -6.14
N HIS A 96 24.01 -23.78 -5.33
CA HIS A 96 23.48 -22.46 -5.72
C HIS A 96 23.70 -21.37 -4.66
N CYS A 97 24.63 -21.56 -3.70
CA CYS A 97 24.91 -20.53 -2.72
C CYS A 97 25.94 -19.53 -3.26
N CYS A 98 25.67 -18.24 -3.02
CA CYS A 98 26.48 -17.09 -3.40
C CYS A 98 27.79 -17.01 -2.57
N CYS A 99 28.55 -18.12 -2.51
CA CYS A 99 29.71 -18.29 -1.64
C CYS A 99 30.93 -17.46 -2.03
N GLU A 100 31.01 -16.99 -3.26
CA GLU A 100 31.95 -15.94 -3.64
C GLU A 100 31.16 -14.65 -3.69
N THR A 101 31.60 -13.62 -2.94
CA THR A 101 31.34 -12.22 -3.28
C THR A 101 31.94 -11.22 -2.28
N ARG A 102 33.26 -11.22 -2.16
CA ARG A 102 33.93 -10.06 -1.57
C ARG A 102 33.57 -8.79 -2.38
N ALA A 103 33.57 -8.89 -3.72
CA ALA A 103 33.20 -7.81 -4.62
C ALA A 103 31.73 -7.35 -4.51
N ARG A 104 30.72 -8.26 -4.50
CA ARG A 104 29.32 -7.82 -4.32
C ARG A 104 29.09 -7.24 -2.93
N LYS A 105 29.70 -7.78 -1.87
CA LYS A 105 29.64 -7.14 -0.55
C LYS A 105 30.16 -5.71 -0.57
N TRP A 106 31.31 -5.49 -1.22
CA TRP A 106 31.88 -4.15 -1.36
C TRP A 106 30.99 -3.21 -2.18
N LEU A 107 30.36 -3.71 -3.26
CA LEU A 107 29.39 -2.93 -4.04
C LEU A 107 28.17 -2.54 -3.19
N PHE A 108 27.59 -3.49 -2.46
CA PHE A 108 26.46 -3.23 -1.57
C PHE A 108 26.81 -2.29 -0.42
N ILE A 109 28.00 -2.42 0.17
CA ILE A 109 28.49 -1.47 1.18
C ILE A 109 28.61 -0.08 0.56
N LYS A 110 29.13 0.04 -0.66
CA LYS A 110 29.29 1.33 -1.36
C LYS A 110 27.94 1.94 -1.76
N MET A 111 27.01 1.15 -2.26
CA MET A 111 25.64 1.60 -2.54
C MET A 111 24.96 2.00 -1.24
N ASN A 112 25.09 1.18 -0.19
CA ASN A 112 24.51 1.50 1.10
C ASN A 112 25.10 2.80 1.64
N GLN A 113 26.39 3.11 1.52
CA GLN A 113 26.91 4.43 1.92
C GLN A 113 26.18 5.62 1.27
N GLN A 114 25.54 5.44 0.10
CA GLN A 114 24.69 6.46 -0.53
C GLN A 114 23.27 6.48 0.07
N PHE A 115 22.78 5.35 0.57
CA PHE A 115 21.49 5.19 1.25
C PHE A 115 21.56 5.28 2.79
N ASN A 116 22.75 5.22 3.39
CA ASN A 116 22.94 5.07 4.82
C ASN A 116 22.69 6.42 5.45
N VAL A 117 21.48 6.55 5.98
CA VAL A 117 21.00 7.76 6.61
C VAL A 117 21.70 7.88 7.96
N ASP A 118 22.29 9.04 8.26
CA ASP A 118 22.88 9.29 9.57
C ASP A 118 21.89 8.88 10.69
N ARG A 119 22.38 8.28 11.78
CA ARG A 119 21.50 7.82 12.89
C ARG A 119 20.53 8.90 13.35
N PHE A 120 20.97 10.15 13.33
CA PHE A 120 20.12 11.30 13.65
C PHE A 120 18.94 11.44 12.67
N LEU A 121 19.22 11.36 11.36
CA LEU A 121 18.20 11.45 10.32
C LEU A 121 17.26 10.24 10.34
N ASP A 122 17.73 9.04 10.66
CA ASP A 122 16.89 7.85 10.79
C ASP A 122 15.94 7.94 11.99
N ILE A 123 16.42 8.39 13.14
CA ILE A 123 15.58 8.72 14.30
C ILE A 123 14.58 9.82 13.94
N SER A 124 15.03 10.86 13.23
CA SER A 124 14.16 11.97 12.82
C SER A 124 13.03 11.48 11.90
N LYS A 125 13.31 10.56 10.98
CA LYS A 125 12.30 9.95 10.08
C LYS A 125 11.19 9.27 10.89
N HIS A 126 11.54 8.50 11.92
CA HIS A 126 10.56 7.86 12.79
C HIS A 126 9.76 8.88 13.62
N LEU A 127 10.44 9.90 14.15
CA LEU A 127 9.78 10.97 14.91
C LEU A 127 8.80 11.77 14.03
N PHE A 128 9.21 12.14 12.81
CA PHE A 128 8.33 12.82 11.85
C PHE A 128 7.15 11.94 11.45
N GLY A 129 7.37 10.65 11.22
CA GLY A 129 6.29 9.70 10.96
C GLY A 129 5.27 9.64 12.10
N LEU A 130 5.74 9.64 13.35
CA LEU A 130 4.90 9.64 14.55
C LEU A 130 4.11 10.95 14.68
N VAL A 131 4.78 12.10 14.58
CA VAL A 131 4.14 13.42 14.65
C VAL A 131 3.10 13.58 13.54
N PHE A 132 3.41 13.12 12.34
CA PHE A 132 2.47 13.15 11.22
C PHE A 132 1.26 12.24 11.46
N SER A 133 1.48 11.02 11.97
CA SER A 133 0.39 10.11 12.31
C SER A 133 -0.56 10.69 13.37
N ILE A 134 -0.02 11.29 14.43
CA ILE A 134 -0.82 11.93 15.48
C ILE A 134 -1.58 13.15 14.94
N THR A 135 -0.94 13.93 14.07
CA THR A 135 -1.57 15.13 13.52
C THR A 135 -2.54 14.81 12.39
N CYS A 136 -2.46 13.65 11.74
CA CYS A 136 -3.30 13.23 10.59
C CYS A 136 -4.81 13.60 10.70
N PRO A 137 -5.50 13.40 11.85
CA PRO A 137 -6.90 13.82 11.98
C PRO A 137 -7.14 15.33 11.78
N LEU A 138 -6.18 16.17 12.16
CA LEU A 138 -6.23 17.61 11.95
C LEU A 138 -6.08 17.95 10.45
N TRP A 139 -5.18 17.26 9.76
CA TRP A 139 -4.90 17.50 8.33
C TRP A 139 -6.12 17.12 7.50
N GLU A 140 -6.77 16.02 7.85
CA GLU A 140 -8.01 15.60 7.22
C GLU A 140 -9.11 16.66 7.36
N ARG A 141 -9.22 17.31 8.53
CA ARG A 141 -10.25 18.32 8.76
C ARG A 141 -10.02 19.62 7.98
N TYR A 142 -8.77 20.06 7.83
CA TYR A 142 -8.47 21.37 7.24
C TYR A 142 -8.10 21.34 5.76
N ILE A 143 -7.35 20.32 5.32
CA ILE A 143 -6.80 20.22 3.95
C ILE A 143 -7.64 19.24 3.13
N GLY A 144 -8.17 18.20 3.79
CA GLY A 144 -8.84 17.08 3.12
C GLY A 144 -7.84 16.06 2.57
N ARG A 145 -8.24 14.78 2.58
CA ARG A 145 -7.34 13.67 2.22
C ARG A 145 -6.88 13.68 0.77
N HIS A 146 -7.72 14.14 -0.15
CA HIS A 146 -7.37 14.21 -1.57
C HIS A 146 -6.26 15.23 -1.84
N ALA A 147 -6.36 16.42 -1.25
CA ALA A 147 -5.33 17.45 -1.39
C ALA A 147 -4.03 17.03 -0.70
N ALA A 148 -4.11 16.41 0.49
CA ALA A 148 -2.95 15.86 1.16
C ALA A 148 -2.24 14.79 0.30
N LEU A 149 -3.00 13.85 -0.28
CA LEU A 149 -2.45 12.83 -1.18
C LEU A 149 -1.79 13.44 -2.42
N LEU A 150 -2.42 14.44 -3.03
CA LEU A 150 -1.88 15.12 -4.20
C LEU A 150 -0.55 15.82 -3.86
N VAL A 151 -0.48 16.53 -2.73
CA VAL A 151 0.75 17.18 -2.26
C VAL A 151 1.84 16.15 -1.99
N THR A 152 1.53 15.02 -1.35
CA THR A 152 2.53 13.97 -1.07
C THR A 152 3.03 13.32 -2.36
N VAL A 153 2.16 13.08 -3.35
CA VAL A 153 2.55 12.50 -4.64
C VAL A 153 3.40 13.49 -5.44
N LEU A 154 3.01 14.77 -5.52
CA LEU A 154 3.79 15.80 -6.21
C LEU A 154 5.18 15.97 -5.56
N THR A 155 5.24 15.99 -4.23
CA THR A 155 6.50 16.10 -3.48
C THR A 155 7.38 14.86 -3.72
N GLY A 156 6.79 13.67 -3.72
CA GLY A 156 7.49 12.43 -4.04
C GLY A 156 8.05 12.43 -5.46
N MET A 157 7.28 12.84 -6.46
CA MET A 157 7.76 12.97 -7.84
C MET A 157 8.92 13.96 -7.96
N PHE A 158 8.82 15.12 -7.30
CA PHE A 158 9.90 16.10 -7.27
C PHE A 158 11.17 15.52 -6.63
N CYS A 159 11.05 14.82 -5.50
CA CYS A 159 12.18 14.13 -4.86
C CYS A 159 12.80 13.08 -5.79
N SER A 160 11.99 12.28 -6.47
CA SER A 160 12.48 11.28 -7.44
C SER A 160 13.24 11.91 -8.60
N ILE A 161 12.79 13.07 -9.11
CA ILE A 161 13.50 13.81 -10.15
C ILE A 161 14.83 14.36 -9.61
N LEU A 162 14.85 14.86 -8.36
CA LEU A 162 16.08 15.35 -7.73
C LEU A 162 17.17 14.28 -7.65
N LEU A 163 16.79 13.01 -7.42
CA LEU A 163 17.74 11.88 -7.36
C LEU A 163 18.48 11.59 -8.69
N ILE A 164 18.01 12.13 -9.81
CA ILE A 164 18.69 11.99 -11.12
C ILE A 164 19.95 12.87 -11.18
N PHE A 165 19.97 13.96 -10.41
CA PHE A 165 21.09 14.91 -10.42
C PHE A 165 22.20 14.47 -9.47
N SER A 166 23.43 14.92 -9.77
CA SER A 166 24.54 14.77 -8.84
C SER A 166 24.34 15.70 -7.66
N LEU A 167 23.91 15.15 -6.52
CA LEU A 167 23.67 15.87 -5.28
C LEU A 167 24.82 15.61 -4.29
N PRO A 168 25.15 16.60 -3.43
CA PRO A 168 26.02 16.34 -2.29
C PRO A 168 25.36 15.33 -1.33
N THR A 169 26.18 14.52 -0.66
CA THR A 169 25.73 13.38 0.16
C THR A 169 24.65 13.75 1.17
N ASP A 170 24.77 14.89 1.86
CA ASP A 170 23.79 15.32 2.87
C ASP A 170 22.40 15.61 2.25
N VAL A 171 22.38 16.22 1.06
CA VAL A 171 21.15 16.53 0.33
C VAL A 171 20.55 15.24 -0.23
N LEU A 172 21.38 14.33 -0.72
CA LEU A 172 20.95 13.01 -1.20
C LEU A 172 20.22 12.23 -0.09
N GLN A 173 20.80 12.18 1.12
CA GLN A 173 20.17 11.52 2.27
C GLN A 173 18.83 12.17 2.65
N LEU A 174 18.76 13.50 2.68
CA LEU A 174 17.51 14.21 2.96
C LEU A 174 16.42 13.86 1.93
N VAL A 175 16.78 13.82 0.64
CA VAL A 175 15.85 13.44 -0.44
C VAL A 175 15.37 12.00 -0.27
N HIS A 176 16.24 11.06 0.10
CA HIS A 176 15.86 9.68 0.40
C HIS A 176 14.90 9.57 1.61
N VAL A 177 15.10 10.38 2.66
CA VAL A 177 14.19 10.45 3.82
C VAL A 177 12.84 11.01 3.41
N MET A 178 12.81 12.12 2.64
CA MET A 178 11.58 12.72 2.15
C MET A 178 10.79 11.77 1.26
N LEU A 179 11.46 11.07 0.35
CA LEU A 179 10.83 10.11 -0.55
C LEU A 179 10.23 8.93 0.23
N ASN A 180 10.93 8.44 1.25
CA ASN A 180 10.40 7.42 2.16
C ASN A 180 9.13 7.88 2.89
N LEU A 181 9.11 9.11 3.39
CA LEU A 181 7.92 9.69 4.04
C LEU A 181 6.77 9.83 3.04
N CYS A 182 7.04 10.30 1.82
CA CYS A 182 6.03 10.44 0.76
C CYS A 182 5.43 9.07 0.37
N SER A 183 6.26 8.04 0.21
CA SER A 183 5.79 6.66 -0.03
C SER A 183 4.91 6.15 1.10
N ALA A 184 5.34 6.31 2.36
CA ALA A 184 4.57 5.88 3.52
C ALA A 184 3.20 6.59 3.62
N PHE A 185 3.17 7.93 3.45
CA PHE A 185 1.92 8.68 3.49
C PHE A 185 0.99 8.37 2.32
N THR A 186 1.53 8.19 1.12
CA THR A 186 0.74 7.80 -0.06
C THR A 186 0.07 6.44 0.17
N GLY A 187 0.82 5.46 0.72
CA GLY A 187 0.28 4.15 1.09
C GLY A 187 -0.82 4.23 2.15
N LEU A 188 -0.58 4.95 3.25
CA LEU A 188 -1.53 5.09 4.35
C LEU A 188 -2.81 5.83 3.93
N ILE A 189 -2.68 6.99 3.27
CA ILE A 189 -3.85 7.77 2.83
C ILE A 189 -4.67 6.99 1.80
N SER A 190 -4.01 6.29 0.87
CA SER A 190 -4.70 5.45 -0.13
C SER A 190 -5.44 4.28 0.53
N MET A 191 -4.81 3.60 1.49
CA MET A 191 -5.46 2.53 2.26
C MET A 191 -6.70 3.03 2.99
N VAL A 192 -6.60 4.17 3.68
CA VAL A 192 -7.72 4.78 4.40
C VAL A 192 -8.84 5.15 3.42
N ASN A 193 -8.53 5.75 2.27
CA ASN A 193 -9.52 6.08 1.25
C ASN A 193 -10.24 4.84 0.71
N ILE A 194 -9.52 3.75 0.41
CA ILE A 194 -10.12 2.48 0.00
C ILE A 194 -11.04 1.93 1.11
N SER A 195 -10.62 2.01 2.38
CA SER A 195 -11.41 1.52 3.50
C SER A 195 -12.73 2.27 3.70
N GLU A 196 -12.80 3.56 3.34
CA GLU A 196 -14.05 4.33 3.37
C GLU A 196 -14.95 4.08 2.18
N MET A 197 -14.35 3.82 1.01
CA MET A 197 -15.06 3.51 -0.24
C MET A 197 -15.64 2.11 -0.25
N LEU A 198 -15.12 1.19 0.56
CA LEU A 198 -15.62 -0.17 0.65
C LEU A 198 -16.75 -0.30 1.69
N PRO A 199 -17.75 -1.14 1.41
CA PRO A 199 -18.78 -1.46 2.39
C PRO A 199 -18.17 -2.16 3.61
N TYR A 200 -18.82 -2.07 4.77
CA TYR A 200 -18.24 -2.45 6.07
C TYR A 200 -17.61 -3.85 6.11
N HIS A 201 -18.25 -4.83 5.47
CA HIS A 201 -17.79 -6.22 5.42
C HIS A 201 -16.64 -6.46 4.43
N LEU A 202 -16.32 -5.52 3.54
CA LEU A 202 -15.20 -5.61 2.60
C LEU A 202 -14.02 -4.72 3.01
N ARG A 203 -14.12 -3.94 4.10
CA ARG A 203 -13.03 -3.03 4.51
C ARG A 203 -11.70 -3.72 4.77
N PHE A 204 -11.72 -4.99 5.19
CA PHE A 204 -10.51 -5.79 5.35
C PHE A 204 -9.70 -5.93 4.04
N LEU A 205 -10.36 -5.80 2.88
CA LEU A 205 -9.71 -5.85 1.58
C LEU A 205 -8.71 -4.70 1.40
N SER A 206 -8.93 -3.53 2.03
CA SER A 206 -7.96 -2.42 2.00
C SER A 206 -6.62 -2.82 2.62
N VAL A 207 -6.64 -3.48 3.78
CA VAL A 207 -5.45 -4.03 4.46
C VAL A 207 -4.83 -5.12 3.59
N ALA A 208 -5.64 -6.03 3.05
CA ALA A 208 -5.15 -7.11 2.21
C ALA A 208 -4.46 -6.60 0.94
N ILE A 209 -5.00 -5.57 0.28
CA ILE A 209 -4.38 -4.91 -0.88
C ILE A 209 -3.06 -4.26 -0.49
N PHE A 210 -3.01 -3.57 0.65
CA PHE A 210 -1.79 -2.93 1.14
C PHE A 210 -0.68 -3.97 1.38
N THR A 211 -0.96 -5.04 2.12
CA THR A 211 0.01 -6.11 2.37
C THR A 211 0.38 -6.87 1.10
N PHE A 212 -0.59 -7.13 0.22
CA PHE A 212 -0.31 -7.76 -1.07
C PHE A 212 0.65 -6.91 -1.90
N ALA A 213 0.41 -5.61 -2.00
CA ALA A 213 1.29 -4.70 -2.72
C ALA A 213 2.71 -4.67 -2.14
N THR A 214 2.85 -4.61 -0.81
CA THR A 214 4.18 -4.64 -0.18
C THR A 214 4.94 -5.93 -0.52
N THR A 215 4.28 -7.08 -0.36
CA THR A 215 4.92 -8.38 -0.61
C THR A 215 5.26 -8.60 -2.08
N LEU A 216 4.41 -8.12 -3.00
CA LEU A 216 4.66 -8.25 -4.42
C LEU A 216 5.84 -7.38 -4.85
N GLU A 217 5.90 -6.13 -4.38
CA GLU A 217 7.01 -5.22 -4.70
C GLU A 217 8.33 -5.69 -4.08
N ASP A 218 8.33 -6.26 -2.88
CA ASP A 218 9.53 -6.87 -2.28
C ASP A 218 10.03 -8.06 -3.13
N ALA A 219 9.11 -8.88 -3.66
CA ALA A 219 9.45 -9.97 -4.56
C ALA A 219 9.99 -9.46 -5.90
N ILE A 220 9.38 -8.41 -6.47
CA ILE A 220 9.85 -7.75 -7.71
C ILE A 220 11.23 -7.15 -7.49
N ALA A 221 11.47 -6.43 -6.39
CA ALA A 221 12.76 -5.87 -6.05
C ALA A 221 13.82 -6.98 -5.95
N THR A 222 13.50 -8.06 -5.22
CA THR A 222 14.39 -9.23 -5.10
C THR A 222 14.74 -9.83 -6.46
N LEU A 223 13.76 -10.00 -7.34
CA LEU A 223 13.98 -10.50 -8.71
C LEU A 223 14.80 -9.51 -9.54
N HIS A 224 14.49 -8.22 -9.48
CA HIS A 224 15.21 -7.17 -10.20
C HIS A 224 16.70 -7.17 -9.81
N PHE A 225 17.00 -7.20 -8.52
CA PHE A 225 18.38 -7.33 -8.04
C PHE A 225 19.00 -8.67 -8.47
N PHE A 226 18.31 -9.80 -8.33
CA PHE A 226 18.81 -11.10 -8.78
C PHE A 226 19.21 -11.12 -10.26
N PHE A 227 18.35 -10.58 -11.14
CA PHE A 227 18.64 -10.48 -12.57
C PHE A 227 19.76 -9.48 -12.88
N GLY A 228 19.76 -8.30 -12.24
CA GLY A 228 20.84 -7.32 -12.38
C GLY A 228 22.21 -7.94 -12.08
N PHE A 229 22.31 -8.71 -10.98
CA PHE A 229 23.56 -9.39 -10.63
C PHE A 229 23.96 -10.50 -11.60
N LYS A 230 22.99 -11.24 -12.14
CA LYS A 230 23.28 -12.31 -13.13
C LYS A 230 23.82 -11.73 -14.44
N VAL A 231 23.44 -10.50 -14.79
CA VAL A 231 23.90 -9.81 -16.00
C VAL A 231 25.25 -9.11 -15.79
N GLU A 232 25.51 -8.55 -14.61
CA GLU A 232 26.77 -7.86 -14.30
C GLU A 232 27.92 -8.80 -13.90
N SER A 233 27.63 -10.00 -13.36
CA SER A 233 28.68 -10.96 -12.97
C SER A 233 29.67 -11.34 -14.09
N PRO A 234 29.25 -11.65 -15.33
CA PRO A 234 30.20 -11.97 -16.39
C PRO A 234 31.08 -10.78 -16.82
N LEU A 235 30.65 -9.54 -16.57
CA LEU A 235 31.44 -8.33 -16.89
C LEU A 235 32.48 -8.03 -15.80
N LEU A 236 32.12 -8.23 -14.53
CA LEU A 236 33.04 -8.04 -13.40
C LEU A 236 34.12 -9.11 -13.33
N ASP A 237 33.83 -10.35 -13.75
CA ASP A 237 34.83 -11.42 -13.82
C ASP A 237 35.94 -11.09 -14.84
N ILE A 238 35.61 -10.42 -15.97
CA ILE A 238 36.58 -9.98 -16.99
C ILE A 238 37.56 -8.92 -16.46
N PHE A 239 37.14 -8.07 -15.52
CA PHE A 239 37.98 -7.01 -14.95
C PHE A 239 38.65 -7.40 -13.62
N SER A 240 38.44 -8.64 -13.15
CA SER A 240 38.96 -9.11 -11.87
C SER A 240 40.25 -9.93 -11.96
N GLU A 241 40.79 -10.16 -13.16
CA GLU A 241 42.13 -10.76 -13.29
C GLU A 241 43.20 -9.78 -12.80
N PRO A 242 43.96 -10.13 -11.74
CA PRO A 242 45.01 -9.28 -11.24
C PRO A 242 46.23 -9.34 -12.18
N PHE A 243 46.68 -8.16 -12.62
CA PHE A 243 48.10 -7.91 -12.85
C PHE A 243 48.79 -7.67 -11.50
#